data_AF-A0A523XDH8-F1
#
_entry.id   AF-A0A523XDH8-F1
#
_cell.length_a   1.000
_cell.length_b   1.000
_cell.length_c   1.000
_cell.angle_alpha   90.00
_cell.angle_beta   90.00
_cell.angle_gamma   90.00
#
_symmetry.space_group_name_H-M   'P 1'
#
loop_
_entity.id
_entity.type
_entity.pdbx_description
1 polymer ?
#
loop_
_entity_poly.entity_id
_entity_poly.type
_entity_poly.pdbx_seq_one_letter_code
_entity_poly.pdbx_strand_id
1 'polypeptide(L)'
;MFKSEIPSFKYLADIIHLNYDSKVWDQFGEKCLSCGTCSIVCPTCNCFNVEDRISMNTEDGFRERILDSCTLPCYSMVAGDHDFRPDRTSRLKLYYTHKLKEYIGRWGQPSCVGCGRCVTYCPVDINVITVSEALYEEVCKNQEVCD
;
A
#
# COMPACT_ATOMS: atom_id res chain seq x y z
N MET A 1 14.06 -8.42 -16.07
CA MET A 1 12.99 -9.10 -15.33
C MET A 1 13.59 -9.50 -13.99
N PHE A 2 13.26 -8.78 -12.91
CA PHE A 2 13.90 -8.96 -11.60
C PHE A 2 13.61 -10.38 -11.11
N LYS A 3 14.62 -11.25 -11.17
CA LYS A 3 14.60 -12.60 -10.58
C LYS A 3 15.07 -12.49 -9.13
N SER A 4 14.20 -11.98 -8.27
CA SER A 4 14.33 -12.21 -6.83
C SER A 4 13.39 -13.35 -6.47
N GLU A 5 13.91 -14.38 -5.79
CA GLU A 5 13.12 -15.46 -5.22
C GLU A 5 12.32 -14.90 -4.04
N ILE A 6 11.19 -14.24 -4.32
CA ILE A 6 10.25 -13.85 -3.27
C ILE A 6 9.71 -15.16 -2.67
N PRO A 7 9.70 -15.34 -1.34
CA PRO A 7 8.99 -16.44 -0.70
C PRO A 7 7.59 -16.53 -1.32
N SER A 8 7.25 -17.70 -1.85
CA SER A 8 6.09 -17.90 -2.73
C SER A 8 4.90 -17.03 -2.31
N PHE A 9 4.40 -16.19 -3.23
CA PHE A 9 3.22 -15.32 -3.03
C PHE A 9 2.04 -16.07 -2.39
N LYS A 10 2.01 -17.40 -2.51
CA LYS A 10 1.08 -18.33 -1.87
C LYS A 10 0.91 -18.09 -0.37
N TYR A 11 1.98 -17.80 0.38
CA TYR A 11 1.92 -17.64 1.84
C TYR A 11 1.93 -16.19 2.31
N LEU A 12 2.05 -15.24 1.37
CA LEU A 12 2.23 -13.82 1.70
C LEU A 12 1.00 -13.22 2.42
N ALA A 13 -0.19 -13.74 2.12
CA ALA A 13 -1.42 -13.36 2.82
C ALA A 13 -1.34 -13.68 4.32
N ASP A 14 -0.90 -14.90 4.63
CA ASP A 14 -0.78 -15.40 6.00
C ASP A 14 0.35 -14.69 6.74
N ILE A 15 1.50 -14.48 6.07
CA ILE A 15 2.64 -13.71 6.62
C ILE A 15 2.20 -12.29 6.99
N ILE A 16 1.45 -11.61 6.13
CA ILE A 16 0.91 -10.27 6.41
C ILE A 16 -0.10 -10.31 7.55
N HIS A 17 -0.95 -11.34 7.60
CA HIS A 17 -1.93 -11.49 8.65
C HIS A 17 -1.27 -11.65 10.04
N LEU A 18 -0.26 -12.51 10.13
CA LEU A 18 0.50 -12.77 11.36
C LEU A 18 1.29 -11.55 11.83
N ASN A 19 1.79 -10.74 10.89
CA ASN A 19 2.57 -9.53 11.19
C ASN A 19 1.76 -8.25 11.19
N TYR A 20 0.41 -8.31 11.22
CA TYR A 20 -0.41 -7.10 11.08
C TYR A 20 -0.10 -6.04 12.16
N ASP A 21 0.22 -6.49 13.37
CA ASP A 21 0.57 -5.63 14.51
C ASP A 21 2.09 -5.61 14.82
N SER A 22 2.92 -6.14 13.91
CA SER A 22 4.37 -6.12 14.10
C SER A 22 4.96 -4.71 13.98
N LYS A 23 5.99 -4.43 14.77
CA LYS A 23 6.78 -3.18 14.71
C LYS A 23 7.64 -3.07 13.46
N VAL A 24 7.77 -4.13 12.66
CA VAL A 24 8.47 -4.06 11.37
C VAL A 24 7.87 -3.00 10.45
N TRP A 25 6.56 -2.72 10.57
CA TRP A 25 5.91 -1.65 9.82
C TRP A 25 6.46 -0.27 10.14
N ASP A 26 6.86 -0.01 11.39
CA ASP A 26 7.40 1.29 11.82
C ASP A 26 8.70 1.60 11.08
N GLN A 27 9.54 0.59 10.82
CA GLN A 27 10.79 0.74 10.06
C GLN A 27 10.53 1.24 8.63
N PHE A 28 9.45 0.78 7.99
CA PHE A 28 9.03 1.26 6.68
C PHE A 28 8.36 2.62 6.75
N GLY A 29 7.56 2.87 7.79
CA GLY A 29 6.91 4.15 8.04
C GLY A 29 7.89 5.30 8.22
N GLU A 30 8.96 5.08 8.98
CA GLU A 30 10.05 6.06 9.21
C GLU A 30 10.79 6.42 7.92
N LYS A 31 11.04 5.43 7.05
CA LYS A 31 11.67 5.66 5.73
C LYS A 31 10.73 6.33 4.73
N CYS A 32 9.41 6.14 4.88
CA CYS A 32 8.43 6.58 3.91
C CYS A 32 8.40 8.10 3.76
N LEU A 33 8.44 8.57 2.51
CA LEU A 33 8.30 10.00 2.18
C LEU A 33 6.84 10.42 1.94
N SER A 34 5.88 9.49 2.03
CA SER A 34 4.46 9.72 1.67
C SER A 34 4.24 10.34 0.28
N CYS A 35 5.14 10.04 -0.67
CA CYS A 35 5.10 10.60 -2.03
C CYS A 35 4.09 9.95 -2.97
N GLY A 36 3.47 8.82 -2.57
CA GLY A 36 2.48 8.09 -3.38
C GLY A 36 3.04 7.42 -4.64
N THR A 37 4.35 7.47 -4.91
CA THR A 37 4.92 6.91 -6.14
C THR A 37 4.58 5.44 -6.31
N CYS A 38 4.63 4.65 -5.23
CA CYS A 38 4.37 3.21 -5.27
C CYS A 38 2.95 2.84 -5.72
N SER A 39 1.97 3.69 -5.48
CA SER A 39 0.57 3.49 -5.90
C SER A 39 0.28 4.12 -7.26
N ILE A 40 0.79 5.33 -7.52
CA ILE A 40 0.54 6.08 -8.76
C ILE A 40 1.10 5.35 -9.98
N VAL A 41 2.28 4.74 -9.87
CA VAL A 41 2.89 3.98 -10.98
C VAL A 41 2.32 2.56 -11.11
N CYS A 42 1.56 2.09 -10.12
CA CYS A 42 1.12 0.71 -10.07
C CYS A 42 -0.08 0.47 -11.00
N PRO A 43 -0.03 -0.51 -11.93
CA PRO A 43 -1.10 -0.75 -12.88
C PRO A 43 -2.38 -1.33 -12.25
N THR A 44 -2.31 -1.80 -11.00
CA THR A 44 -3.45 -2.42 -10.30
C THR A 44 -4.05 -1.54 -9.22
N CYS A 45 -3.46 -0.37 -8.96
CA CYS A 45 -4.04 0.62 -8.06
C CYS A 45 -5.20 1.35 -8.73
N ASN A 46 -6.29 1.47 -7.97
CA ASN A 46 -7.58 1.97 -8.46
C ASN A 46 -8.25 2.93 -7.47
N CYS A 47 -7.51 3.41 -6.47
CA CYS A 47 -7.98 4.46 -5.58
C CYS A 47 -8.26 5.73 -6.40
N PHE A 48 -9.32 6.44 -6.04
CA PHE A 48 -9.70 7.72 -6.61
C PHE A 48 -10.36 8.56 -5.52
N ASN A 49 -10.40 9.87 -5.74
CA ASN A 49 -11.22 10.79 -4.97
C ASN A 49 -12.31 11.38 -5.89
N VAL A 50 -13.33 11.96 -5.28
CA VAL A 50 -14.43 12.62 -5.97
C VAL A 50 -14.41 14.09 -5.60
N GLU A 51 -14.25 14.95 -6.60
CA GLU A 51 -14.28 16.41 -6.42
C GLU A 51 -15.53 16.98 -7.07
N ASP A 52 -16.17 17.93 -6.38
CA ASP A 52 -17.20 18.80 -6.94
C ASP A 52 -16.52 20.11 -7.38
N ARG A 53 -16.65 20.47 -8.66
CA ARG A 53 -16.10 21.69 -9.23
C ARG A 53 -17.21 22.58 -9.75
N ILE A 54 -17.14 23.86 -9.41
CA ILE A 54 -18.06 24.88 -9.89
C ILE A 54 -17.47 25.48 -11.16
N SER A 55 -18.27 25.58 -12.22
CA SER A 55 -17.87 26.20 -13.47
C SER A 55 -17.57 27.69 -13.26
N MET A 56 -16.70 28.28 -14.08
CA MET A 56 -16.27 29.68 -13.89
C MET A 56 -17.42 30.69 -13.99
N ASN A 57 -18.51 30.33 -14.68
CA ASN A 57 -19.74 31.13 -14.76
C ASN A 57 -20.59 31.07 -13.48
N THR A 58 -20.27 30.20 -12.52
CA THR A 58 -20.99 29.97 -11.25
C THR A 58 -22.44 29.52 -11.37
N GLU A 59 -22.91 29.17 -12.56
CA GLU A 59 -24.29 28.72 -12.82
C GLU A 59 -24.43 27.21 -12.83
N ASP A 60 -23.34 26.50 -13.13
CA ASP A 60 -23.29 25.04 -13.17
C ASP A 60 -22.06 24.49 -12.45
N GLY A 61 -22.09 23.19 -12.19
CA GLY A 61 -20.99 22.46 -11.58
C GLY A 61 -21.02 21.01 -12.01
N PHE A 62 -19.87 20.35 -11.90
CA PHE A 62 -19.72 18.95 -12.25
C PHE A 62 -18.97 18.21 -11.14
N ARG A 63 -19.27 16.92 -11.06
CA ARG A 63 -18.61 15.98 -10.17
C ARG A 63 -17.70 15.09 -10.99
N GLU A 64 -16.41 15.05 -10.67
CA GLU A 64 -15.45 14.21 -11.36
C GLU A 64 -14.68 13.30 -10.42
N ARG A 65 -14.18 12.19 -10.97
CA ARG A 65 -13.23 11.31 -10.28
C ARG A 65 -11.82 11.76 -10.63
N ILE A 66 -11.03 12.05 -9.61
CA ILE A 66 -9.61 12.36 -9.76
C ILE A 66 -8.76 11.21 -9.25
N LEU A 67 -7.56 11.05 -9.82
CA LEU A 67 -6.60 10.09 -9.32
C LEU A 67 -6.18 10.50 -7.91
N ASP A 68 -6.32 9.57 -6.96
CA ASP A 68 -5.87 9.74 -5.58
C ASP A 68 -5.40 8.38 -5.05
N SER A 69 -4.82 8.33 -3.86
CA SER A 69 -4.29 7.09 -3.31
C SER A 69 -4.34 7.05 -1.80
N CYS A 70 -4.65 5.86 -1.27
CA CYS A 70 -4.55 5.55 0.16
C CYS A 70 -3.18 5.78 0.82
N THR A 71 -2.15 6.01 0.02
CA THR A 71 -0.80 6.35 0.52
C THR A 71 -0.57 7.86 0.68
N LEU A 72 -1.46 8.70 0.12
CA LEU A 72 -1.38 10.15 0.19
C LEU A 72 -2.01 10.66 1.49
N PRO A 73 -1.48 11.73 2.11
CA PRO A 73 -1.93 12.23 3.40
C PRO A 73 -3.42 12.55 3.48
N CYS A 74 -3.97 13.19 2.45
CA CYS A 74 -5.34 13.70 2.47
C CYS A 74 -6.41 12.63 2.18
N TYR A 75 -6.03 11.43 1.73
CA TYR A 75 -6.99 10.42 1.26
C TYR A 75 -7.95 9.93 2.36
N SER A 76 -7.47 9.85 3.59
CA SER A 76 -8.23 9.38 4.75
C SER A 76 -8.82 10.51 5.60
N MET A 77 -8.68 11.77 5.17
CA MET A 77 -9.29 12.90 5.85
C MET A 77 -10.78 12.98 5.53
N VAL A 78 -11.58 13.19 6.55
CA VAL A 78 -13.03 13.39 6.46
C VAL A 78 -13.46 14.67 7.16
N ALA A 79 -14.75 15.00 7.08
CA ALA A 79 -15.31 16.18 7.70
C ALA A 79 -14.96 16.27 9.20
N GLY A 80 -14.63 17.48 9.66
CA GLY A 80 -14.24 17.74 11.04
C GLY A 80 -12.74 17.59 11.33
N ASP A 81 -11.88 17.65 10.30
CA ASP A 81 -10.42 17.49 10.45
C ASP A 81 -10.03 16.13 11.07
N HIS A 82 -10.86 15.12 10.79
CA HIS A 82 -10.62 13.76 11.25
C HIS A 82 -9.87 12.96 10.19
N ASP A 83 -8.71 12.44 10.54
CA ASP A 83 -7.95 11.51 9.70
C ASP A 83 -7.92 10.13 10.35
N PHE A 84 -8.44 9.12 9.64
CA PHE A 84 -8.42 7.73 10.12
C PHE A 84 -7.03 7.08 10.05
N ARG A 85 -6.09 7.66 9.30
CA ARG A 85 -4.73 7.16 9.09
C ARG A 85 -3.73 8.32 9.01
N PRO A 86 -3.52 9.07 10.11
CA PRO A 86 -2.68 10.27 10.12
C PRO A 86 -1.19 9.98 9.90
N ASP A 87 -0.73 8.78 10.29
CA ASP A 87 0.66 8.37 10.23
C ASP A 87 1.04 7.68 8.90
N ARG A 88 2.33 7.68 8.56
CA ARG A 88 2.82 7.07 7.31
C ARG A 88 2.78 5.55 7.37
N THR A 89 3.04 4.99 8.55
CA THR A 89 3.04 3.54 8.81
C THR A 89 1.69 2.92 8.48
N SER A 90 0.59 3.49 8.99
CA SER A 90 -0.77 2.98 8.79
C SER A 90 -1.21 3.07 7.32
N ARG A 91 -0.83 4.13 6.62
CA ARG A 91 -1.06 4.28 5.16
C ARG A 91 -0.30 3.23 4.35
N LEU A 92 0.99 3.01 4.63
CA LEU A 92 1.77 1.95 3.99
C LEU A 92 1.24 0.55 4.32
N LYS A 93 0.93 0.29 5.59
CA LYS A 93 0.35 -0.96 6.05
C LYS A 93 -0.96 -1.26 5.32
N LEU A 94 -1.83 -0.26 5.15
CA LEU A 94 -3.05 -0.38 4.35
C LEU A 94 -2.73 -0.74 2.90
N TYR A 95 -1.80 -0.02 2.26
CA TYR A 95 -1.41 -0.28 0.87
C TYR A 95 -0.98 -1.73 0.65
N TYR A 96 -0.05 -2.24 1.46
CA TYR A 96 0.46 -3.60 1.31
C TYR A 96 -0.57 -4.67 1.72
N THR A 97 -1.30 -4.46 2.82
CA THR A 97 -2.36 -5.38 3.26
C THR A 97 -3.45 -5.51 2.21
N HIS A 98 -3.95 -4.38 1.68
CA HIS A 98 -4.95 -4.39 0.61
C HIS A 98 -4.39 -5.09 -0.62
N LYS A 99 -3.18 -4.71 -1.05
CA LYS A 99 -2.57 -5.21 -2.28
C LYS A 99 -2.31 -6.72 -2.27
N LEU A 100 -1.81 -7.25 -1.16
CA LEU A 100 -1.23 -8.59 -1.07
C LEU A 100 -2.10 -9.60 -0.31
N LYS A 101 -2.98 -9.15 0.59
CA LYS A 101 -3.87 -10.02 1.37
C LYS A 101 -5.35 -9.85 0.98
N GLU A 102 -5.90 -8.65 1.04
CA GLU A 102 -7.36 -8.45 0.91
C GLU A 102 -7.89 -8.86 -0.47
N TYR A 103 -7.10 -8.68 -1.54
CA TYR A 103 -7.50 -9.12 -2.87
C TYR A 103 -7.65 -10.65 -2.98
N ILE A 104 -6.93 -11.42 -2.18
CA ILE A 104 -7.03 -12.89 -2.21
C ILE A 104 -8.41 -13.34 -1.71
N GLY A 105 -8.93 -12.72 -0.65
CA GLY A 105 -10.25 -13.06 -0.12
C GLY A 105 -11.39 -12.82 -1.12
N ARG A 106 -11.22 -11.86 -2.04
CA ARG A 106 -12.26 -11.49 -3.02
C ARG A 106 -12.06 -12.08 -4.42
N TRP A 107 -10.81 -12.22 -4.89
CA TRP A 107 -10.48 -12.63 -6.26
C TRP A 107 -9.59 -13.89 -6.33
N GLY A 108 -9.24 -14.50 -5.20
CA GLY A 108 -8.41 -15.70 -5.14
C GLY A 108 -6.93 -15.49 -5.43
N GLN A 109 -6.49 -14.24 -5.65
CA GLN A 109 -5.12 -13.89 -5.97
C GLN A 109 -4.78 -12.47 -5.47
N PRO A 110 -3.51 -12.16 -5.16
CA PRO A 110 -3.10 -10.80 -4.83
C PRO A 110 -3.22 -9.88 -6.06
N SER A 111 -3.36 -8.58 -5.83
CA SER A 111 -3.37 -7.59 -6.93
C SER A 111 -1.97 -7.25 -7.45
N CYS A 112 -0.90 -7.69 -6.79
CA CYS A 112 0.45 -7.48 -7.29
C CYS A 112 0.74 -8.43 -8.45
N VAL A 113 0.99 -7.88 -9.64
CA VAL A 113 1.32 -8.64 -10.86
C VAL A 113 2.82 -8.72 -11.14
N GLY A 114 3.67 -8.32 -10.18
CA GLY A 114 5.13 -8.37 -10.36
C GLY A 114 5.69 -7.37 -11.39
N CYS A 115 5.00 -6.26 -11.67
CA CYS A 115 5.42 -5.29 -12.69
C CYS A 115 6.72 -4.51 -12.38
N GLY A 116 7.26 -4.60 -11.15
CA GLY A 116 8.55 -4.01 -10.77
C GLY A 116 8.59 -2.48 -10.61
N ARG A 117 7.52 -1.74 -10.93
CA ARG A 117 7.57 -0.26 -10.89
C ARG A 117 7.82 0.32 -9.50
N CYS A 118 7.34 -0.33 -8.43
CA CYS A 118 7.67 0.09 -7.07
C CYS A 118 9.17 -0.07 -6.75
N VAL A 119 9.85 -1.07 -7.34
CA VAL A 119 11.30 -1.26 -7.20
C VAL A 119 12.05 -0.15 -7.94
N THR A 120 11.60 0.22 -9.14
CA THR A 120 12.28 1.23 -9.96
C THR A 120 12.14 2.65 -9.43
N TYR A 121 10.97 3.01 -8.90
CA TYR A 121 10.62 4.41 -8.65
C TYR A 121 10.57 4.82 -7.17
N CYS A 122 10.65 3.88 -6.22
CA CYS A 122 10.68 4.27 -4.81
C CYS A 122 12.06 4.85 -4.45
N PRO A 123 12.15 6.13 -4.00
CA PRO A 123 13.43 6.76 -3.69
C PRO A 123 14.11 6.20 -2.42
N VAL A 124 13.36 5.46 -1.61
CA VAL A 124 13.78 4.92 -0.29
C VAL A 124 13.66 3.40 -0.24
N ASP A 125 13.60 2.75 -1.40
CA ASP A 125 13.62 1.29 -1.58
C ASP A 125 12.52 0.50 -0.81
N ILE A 126 11.34 1.12 -0.66
CA ILE A 126 10.14 0.47 -0.13
C ILE A 126 9.38 -0.13 -1.32
N ASN A 127 9.44 -1.46 -1.45
CA ASN A 127 8.84 -2.19 -2.56
C ASN A 127 8.26 -3.54 -2.10
N VAL A 128 7.71 -4.36 -3.00
CA VAL A 128 7.07 -5.63 -2.62
C VAL A 128 8.07 -6.67 -2.13
N ILE A 129 9.30 -6.66 -2.63
CA ILE A 129 10.35 -7.62 -2.27
C ILE A 129 10.83 -7.29 -0.85
N THR A 130 11.29 -6.05 -0.63
CA THR A 130 11.85 -5.61 0.66
C THR A 130 10.84 -5.73 1.80
N VAL A 131 9.56 -5.43 1.55
CA VAL A 131 8.50 -5.62 2.55
C VAL A 131 8.22 -7.10 2.81
N SER A 132 8.17 -7.95 1.77
CA SER A 132 7.87 -9.38 1.95
C SER A 132 9.00 -10.09 2.71
N GLU A 133 10.26 -9.78 2.40
CA GLU A 133 11.43 -10.34 3.09
C GLU A 133 11.44 -9.95 4.57
N ALA A 134 11.25 -8.66 4.88
CA ALA A 134 11.22 -8.18 6.26
C ALA A 134 10.10 -8.82 7.09
N LEU A 135 8.91 -9.00 6.50
CA LEU A 135 7.80 -9.67 7.18
C LEU A 135 8.06 -11.17 7.37
N TYR A 136 8.70 -11.83 6.40
CA TYR A 136 9.07 -13.23 6.50
C TYR A 136 10.09 -13.46 7.62
N GLU A 137 11.15 -12.64 7.67
CA GLU A 137 12.14 -12.67 8.76
C GLU A 137 11.51 -12.42 10.13
N GLU A 138 10.49 -11.57 10.20
CA GLU A 138 9.78 -11.29 11.43
C GLU A 138 8.96 -12.50 11.91
N VAL A 139 8.35 -13.28 11.01
CA VAL A 139 7.73 -14.57 11.37
C VAL A 139 8.78 -15.53 11.90
N CYS A 140 9.93 -15.64 11.22
CA CYS A 140 11.03 -16.51 11.61
C CYS A 140 11.63 -16.19 12.99
N LYS A 141 11.57 -14.92 13.42
CA LYS A 141 12.04 -14.53 14.76
C LYS A 141 11.02 -14.86 15.85
N ASN A 142 9.73 -14.80 15.52
CA ASN A 142 8.63 -14.97 16.47
C ASN A 142 8.17 -16.43 16.63
N GLN A 143 8.49 -17.30 15.68
CA GLN A 143 8.34 -18.74 15.77
C GLN A 143 9.74 -19.35 15.67
N GLU A 144 10.15 -20.21 16.61
CA GLU A 144 11.35 -21.07 16.52
C GLU A 144 11.21 -22.11 15.38
N VAL A 145 10.83 -21.68 14.17
CA VAL A 145 10.46 -22.51 13.02
C VAL A 145 10.95 -21.81 11.76
N CYS A 146 12.26 -21.62 11.64
CA CYS A 146 12.88 -21.37 10.34
C CYS A 146 14.09 -22.29 10.18
N ASP A 147 13.77 -23.53 9.78
CA ASP A 147 14.66 -24.46 9.09
C ASP A 147 14.32 -24.46 7.60
#